data_AF-S8CC92-F1
#
_entry.id   AF-S8CC92-F1
#
_cell.length_a   1.000
_cell.length_b   1.000
_cell.length_c   1.000
_cell.angle_alpha   90.00
_cell.angle_beta   90.00
_cell.angle_gamma   90.00
#
_symmetry.space_group_name_H-M   'P 1'
#
loop_
_entity.id
_entity.type
_entity.pdbx_description
1 polymer ?
#
loop_
_entity_poly.entity_id
_entity_poly.type
_entity_poly.pdbx_seq_one_letter_code
_entity_poly.pdbx_strand_id
1 'polypeptide(L)' 'QDSTTADFLRRWFDGLINNDVLIAKEVYALQGVEFDRQKLRQLVRKVQQHNTDDDDDDDGIAARRSLTRFLRGMANQL' A
#
# COMPACT_ATOMS: atom_id res chain seq x y z
N GLN A 1 10.42 8.67 -16.51
CA GLN A 1 9.09 8.09 -16.26
C GLN A 1 8.90 7.64 -14.80
N ASP A 2 9.94 7.62 -13.95
CA ASP A 2 9.84 7.13 -12.55
C ASP A 2 9.14 8.04 -11.53
N SER A 3 8.97 9.34 -11.79
CA SER A 3 8.40 10.27 -10.78
C SER A 3 6.97 9.93 -10.41
N THR A 4 6.14 9.59 -11.41
CA THR A 4 4.71 9.36 -11.24
C THR A 4 4.42 8.11 -10.40
N THR A 5 5.17 7.04 -10.60
CA THR A 5 5.02 5.79 -9.84
C THR A 5 5.41 6.00 -8.38
N ALA A 6 6.49 6.73 -8.11
CA ALA A 6 6.91 7.06 -6.74
C ALA A 6 5.85 7.89 -6.01
N ASP A 7 5.22 8.85 -6.70
CA ASP A 7 4.17 9.70 -6.13
C ASP A 7 2.91 8.89 -5.78
N PHE A 8 2.46 8.00 -6.67
CA PHE A 8 1.35 7.08 -6.38
C PHE A 8 1.66 6.15 -5.22
N LEU A 9 2.86 5.56 -5.21
CA LEU A 9 3.26 4.64 -4.14
C LEU A 9 3.22 5.30 -2.78
N ARG A 10 3.80 6.49 -2.66
CA ARG A 10 3.81 7.23 -1.39
C ARG A 10 2.39 7.59 -0.95
N ARG A 11 1.60 8.19 -1.85
CA ARG A 11 0.23 8.61 -1.56
C ARG A 11 -0.68 7.44 -1.18
N TRP A 12 -0.64 6.34 -1.93
CA TRP A 12 -1.45 5.17 -1.65
C TRP A 12 -1.01 4.47 -0.38
N PHE A 13 0.29 4.31 -0.15
CA PHE A 13 0.80 3.72 1.07
C PHE A 13 0.36 4.52 2.30
N ASP A 14 0.67 5.82 2.33
CA ASP A 14 0.34 6.69 3.46
C ASP A 14 -1.18 6.74 3.70
N GLY A 15 -1.97 6.89 2.64
CA GLY A 15 -3.43 6.94 2.76
C GLY A 15 -4.04 5.63 3.25
N LEU A 16 -3.58 4.47 2.75
CA LEU A 16 -4.11 3.18 3.19
C LEU A 16 -3.76 2.89 4.65
N ILE A 17 -2.53 3.18 5.08
CA ILE A 17 -2.11 2.95 6.47
C ILE A 17 -2.84 3.88 7.44
N ASN A 18 -3.06 5.14 7.05
CA ASN A 18 -3.76 6.13 7.87
C ASN A 18 -5.30 6.05 7.78
N ASN A 19 -5.85 5.01 7.13
CA ASN A 19 -7.30 4.85 6.91
C ASN A 19 -7.95 6.04 6.19
N ASP A 20 -7.24 6.70 5.28
CA ASP A 20 -7.80 7.73 4.43
C ASP A 20 -8.85 7.10 3.49
N VAL A 21 -10.12 7.42 3.75
CA VAL A 21 -11.27 6.88 3.02
C VAL A 21 -11.25 7.29 1.55
N LEU A 22 -10.73 8.46 1.21
CA LEU A 22 -10.65 8.93 -0.17
C LEU A 22 -9.61 8.12 -0.94
N ILE A 23 -8.42 7.93 -0.36
CA ILE A 23 -7.37 7.10 -0.96
C ILE A 23 -7.82 5.64 -1.06
N ALA A 24 -8.45 5.09 -0.02
CA ALA A 24 -8.97 3.73 -0.08
C ALA A 24 -9.98 3.59 -1.23
N LYS A 25 -10.95 4.50 -1.36
CA LYS A 25 -11.93 4.48 -2.46
C LYS A 25 -11.26 4.59 -3.83
N GLU A 26 -10.30 5.49 -3.99
CA GLU A 26 -9.51 5.65 -5.22
C GLU A 26 -8.86 4.31 -5.61
N VAL A 27 -8.12 3.70 -4.70
CA VAL A 27 -7.41 2.43 -4.93
C VAL A 27 -8.39 1.29 -5.26
N TYR A 28 -9.51 1.17 -4.53
CA TYR A 28 -10.50 0.12 -4.78
C TYR A 28 -11.34 0.33 -6.04
N ALA A 29 -11.36 1.55 -6.59
CA ALA A 29 -12.13 1.91 -7.78
C ALA A 29 -11.29 2.00 -9.06
N LEU A 30 -9.97 1.73 -9.00
CA LEU A 30 -9.09 1.73 -10.16
C LEU A 30 -9.66 0.87 -11.29
N GLN A 31 -9.81 1.47 -12.46
CA GLN A 31 -10.25 0.80 -13.68
C GLN A 31 -9.02 0.29 -14.44
N GLY A 32 -9.10 -0.91 -15.02
CA GLY A 32 -8.02 -1.50 -15.81
C GLY A 32 -6.87 -2.12 -15.01
N VAL A 33 -6.89 -2.04 -13.69
CA VAL A 33 -5.92 -2.71 -12.81
C VAL A 33 -6.60 -3.88 -12.11
N GLU A 34 -6.12 -5.10 -12.36
CA GLU A 34 -6.59 -6.30 -11.68
C GLU A 34 -5.69 -6.59 -10.48
N PHE A 35 -6.28 -6.64 -9.29
CA PHE A 35 -5.54 -6.93 -8.07
C PHE A 35 -6.43 -7.62 -7.03
N ASP A 36 -5.80 -8.44 -6.19
CA ASP A 36 -6.47 -9.10 -5.09
C ASP A 36 -6.77 -8.10 -3.97
N ARG A 37 -8.05 -7.69 -3.90
CA ARG A 37 -8.56 -6.77 -2.88
C ARG A 37 -8.48 -7.33 -1.46
N GLN A 38 -8.61 -8.65 -1.29
CA GLN A 38 -8.48 -9.27 0.03
C GLN A 38 -7.03 -9.25 0.49
N LYS A 39 -6.10 -9.59 -0.40
CA LYS A 39 -4.66 -9.50 -0.14
C LYS A 39 -4.24 -8.07 0.20
N LEU A 40 -4.75 -7.06 -0.51
CA LEU A 40 -4.50 -5.66 -0.17
C LEU A 40 -4.94 -5.35 1.27
N ARG A 41 -6.17 -5.74 1.65
CA ARG A 41 -6.67 -5.52 3.03
C ARG A 41 -5.82 -6.21 4.07
N GLN A 42 -5.37 -7.45 3.81
CA GLN A 42 -4.51 -8.19 4.74
C GLN A 42 -3.16 -7.49 4.93
N LEU A 43 -2.54 -7.03 3.83
CA LEU A 43 -1.26 -6.32 3.89
C LEU A 43 -1.37 -5.00 4.65
N VAL A 44 -2.42 -4.21 4.39
CA VAL A 44 -2.68 -2.95 5.10
C VAL A 44 -2.87 -3.21 6.59
N ARG A 45 -3.69 -4.20 6.97
CA ARG A 45 -3.89 -4.56 8.38
C ARG A 45 -2.60 -5.01 9.06
N LYS A 46 -1.75 -5.79 8.36
CA LYS A 46 -0.48 -6.23 8.93
C LYS A 46 0.44 -5.04 9.22
N VAL A 47 0.55 -4.08 8.30
CA VAL A 47 1.35 -2.87 8.54
C VAL A 47 0.77 -2.04 9.69
N GLN A 48 -0.56 -1.92 9.79
CA GLN A 48 -1.22 -1.18 10.88
C GLN A 48 -1.01 -1.82 12.26
N GLN A 49 -0.92 -3.16 12.33
CA GLN A 49 -0.63 -3.88 13.57
C GLN A 49 0.80 -3.67 14.06
N HIS A 50 1.72 -3.47 13.12
CA HIS A 50 3.15 -3.24 13.34
C HIS A 50 3.53 -1.77 13.11
N ASN A 51 2.59 -0.85 13.33
CA ASN A 51 2.83 0.58 13.11
C ASN A 51 3.45 1.22 14.35
N THR A 52 4.47 0.56 14.88
CA THR A 52 5.35 1.09 15.91
C THR A 52 6.49 1.84 15.21
N ASP A 53 6.99 2.92 15.81
CA ASP A 53 8.24 3.57 15.37
C ASP A 53 9.47 2.75 15.81
N ASP A 54 9.32 1.43 15.93
CA ASP A 54 10.34 0.52 16.39
C ASP A 54 11.11 -0.01 15.16
N ASP A 55 12.31 0.51 14.96
CA ASP A 55 13.20 0.12 13.86
C ASP A 55 13.68 -1.34 13.98
N ASP A 56 13.45 -2.01 15.12
CA ASP A 56 13.76 -3.43 15.32
C ASP A 56 12.55 -4.36 15.07
N ASP A 57 11.37 -3.82 14.69
CA ASP A 57 10.21 -4.64 14.31
C ASP A 57 10.38 -5.24 12.90
N ASP A 58 11.12 -6.34 12.83
CA ASP A 58 11.35 -7.11 11.60
C ASP A 58 10.04 -7.47 10.88
N ASP A 59 8.98 -7.79 11.63
CA ASP A 59 7.67 -8.12 11.07
C ASP A 59 6.99 -6.88 10.47
N GLY A 60 7.13 -5.72 11.12
CA GLY A 60 6.71 -4.42 10.60
C GLY A 60 7.45 -4.04 9.33
N ILE A 61 8.77 -4.16 9.30
CA ILE A 61 9.59 -3.91 8.12
C ILE A 61 9.19 -4.85 6.97
N ALA A 62 8.98 -6.14 7.26
CA ALA A 62 8.54 -7.12 6.27
C ALA A 62 7.13 -6.81 5.73
N ALA A 63 6.20 -6.39 6.60
CA ALA A 63 4.86 -5.99 6.21
C ALA A 63 4.88 -4.76 5.31
N ARG A 64 5.64 -3.72 5.68
CA ARG A 64 5.80 -2.48 4.89
C ARG A 64 6.35 -2.79 3.51
N ARG A 65 7.44 -3.57 3.42
CA ARG A 65 8.01 -4.02 2.13
C ARG A 65 7.01 -4.80 1.29
N SER A 66 6.20 -5.65 1.90
CA SER A 66 5.20 -6.45 1.18
C SER A 66 4.09 -5.60 0.59
N LEU A 67 3.57 -4.62 1.36
CA LEU A 67 2.60 -3.66 0.88
C LEU A 67 3.17 -2.80 -0.26
N THR A 68 4.38 -2.25 -0.09
CA THR A 68 5.03 -1.42 -1.14
C THR A 68 5.21 -2.19 -2.44
N ARG A 69 5.63 -3.46 -2.39
CA ARG A 69 5.76 -4.30 -3.59
C ARG A 69 4.41 -4.56 -4.26
N PHE A 70 3.37 -4.81 -3.47
CA PHE A 70 2.02 -5.02 -4.00
C PHE A 70 1.49 -3.76 -4.70
N LEU A 71 1.62 -2.59 -4.06
CA LEU A 71 1.22 -1.30 -4.64
C LEU A 71 2.04 -0.97 -5.89
N ARG A 72 3.32 -1.33 -5.95
CA ARG A 72 4.14 -1.13 -7.15
C ARG A 72 3.68 -1.99 -8.31
N GLY A 73 3.27 -3.22 -8.03
CA GLY A 73 2.64 -4.09 -9.04
C GLY A 73 1.34 -3.49 -9.60
N MET A 74 0.56 -2.79 -8.77
CA MET A 74 -0.63 -2.06 -9.23
C MET A 74 -0.25 -0.80 -10.03
N ALA A 75 0.67 0.01 -9.52
CA ALA A 75 1.06 1.26 -10.16
C ALA A 75 1.75 1.04 -11.52
N ASN A 76 2.43 -0.10 -11.72
CA ASN A 76 3.02 -0.48 -13.00
C ASN A 76 1.98 -0.94 -14.06
N GLN A 77 0.73 -1.19 -13.65
CA GLN A 77 -0.37 -1.53 -14.56
C GLN A 77 -1.16 -0.29 -15.02
N LEU A 78 -0.92 0.86 -14.38
CA LEU A 78 -1.49 2.15 -14.78
C LEU A 78 -0.68 2.78 -15.92
#